data_AF-A0A926A837-F1
#
_entry.id   AF-A0A926A837-F1
#
_cell.length_a   1.000
_cell.length_b   1.000
_cell.length_c   1.000
_cell.angle_alpha   90.00
_cell.angle_beta   90.00
_cell.angle_gamma   90.00
#
_symmetry.space_group_name_H-M   'P 1'
#
loop_
_entity.id
_entity.type
_entity.pdbx_description
1 polymer ?
#
loop_
_entity_poly.entity_id
_entity_poly.type
_entity_poly.pdbx_seq_one_letter_code
_entity_poly.pdbx_strand_id
1 'polypeptide(L)' 'MTSTTLRRMTIPLPRPDVILTHESDLDGLLAGVLLQRLARHLFNADVRLEAYHYNFWKQRD' A
#
# COMPACT_ATOMS: atom_id res chain seq x y z
N MET A 1 -8.71 -37.53 -8.56
CA MET A 1 -8.05 -36.34 -9.12
C MET A 1 -8.91 -35.11 -8.81
N THR A 2 -8.81 -34.59 -7.58
CA THR A 2 -9.55 -33.38 -7.16
C THR A 2 -8.70 -32.16 -7.50
N SER A 3 -9.03 -31.50 -8.61
CA SER A 3 -8.40 -30.23 -9.00
C SER A 3 -8.88 -29.15 -8.05
N THR A 4 -8.06 -28.80 -7.06
CA THR A 4 -8.29 -27.66 -6.17
C THR A 4 -8.11 -26.39 -6.99
N THR A 5 -9.20 -25.85 -7.52
CA THR A 5 -9.21 -24.52 -8.12
C THR A 5 -8.87 -23.52 -7.02
N LEU A 6 -7.71 -22.88 -7.08
CA LEU A 6 -7.33 -21.76 -6.22
C LEU A 6 -8.34 -20.63 -6.45
N ARG A 7 -9.39 -20.60 -5.63
CA ARG A 7 -10.37 -19.51 -5.61
C ARG A 7 -9.62 -18.27 -5.16
N ARG A 8 -9.46 -17.28 -6.05
CA ARG A 8 -8.94 -15.95 -5.70
C ARG A 8 -9.85 -15.36 -4.63
N MET A 9 -9.48 -15.49 -3.36
CA MET A 9 -10.13 -14.79 -2.26
C MET A 9 -9.83 -13.31 -2.43
N THR A 10 -10.70 -12.61 -3.16
CA THR A 10 -10.62 -11.16 -3.34
C THR A 10 -11.47 -10.54 -2.26
N ILE A 11 -10.90 -10.42 -1.06
CA ILE A 11 -11.44 -9.48 -0.08
C ILE A 11 -11.32 -8.10 -0.74
N PRO A 12 -12.42 -7.36 -0.94
CA PRO A 12 -12.34 -6.03 -1.53
C PRO A 12 -11.46 -5.15 -0.64
N LEU A 13 -10.36 -4.65 -1.21
CA LEU A 13 -9.48 -3.72 -0.50
C LEU A 13 -10.19 -2.37 -0.38
N PRO A 14 -10.15 -1.71 0.79
CA PRO A 14 -10.66 -0.35 0.90
C PRO A 14 -9.77 0.61 0.09
N ARG A 15 -10.38 1.69 -0.44
CA ARG A 15 -9.65 2.77 -1.10
C ARG A 15 -8.81 3.51 -0.05
N PRO A 16 -7.48 3.66 -0.24
CA PRO A 16 -6.65 4.42 0.67
C PRO A 16 -6.83 5.94 0.47
N ASP A 17 -6.81 6.69 1.57
CA ASP A 17 -6.81 8.16 1.56
C ASP A 17 -5.38 8.74 1.50
N VAL A 18 -4.42 8.06 2.12
CA VAL A 18 -2.99 8.39 2.10
C VAL A 18 -2.16 7.11 2.11
N ILE A 19 -1.00 7.15 1.45
CA ILE A 19 0.03 6.11 1.51
C ILE A 19 1.19 6.69 2.31
N LEU A 20 1.56 6.00 3.40
CA LEU A 20 2.69 6.37 4.22
C LEU A 20 3.88 5.46 3.89
N THR A 21 5.06 6.04 3.69
CA THR A 21 6.30 5.27 3.48
C THR A 21 7.37 5.65 4.47
N HIS A 22 8.34 4.74 4.62
CA HIS A 22 9.56 5.08 5.31
C HIS A 22 10.36 6.10 4.52
N GLU A 23 10.99 7.02 5.22
CA GLU A 23 11.67 8.17 4.65
C GLU A 23 13.14 7.95 4.30
N SER A 24 13.79 6.97 4.93
CA SER A 24 15.24 6.80 4.79
C SER A 24 15.64 5.83 3.68
N ASP A 25 14.68 5.10 3.10
CA ASP A 25 14.99 3.96 2.24
C ASP A 25 14.37 4.10 0.85
N LEU A 26 15.17 3.77 -0.17
CA LEU A 26 14.73 3.66 -1.56
C LEU A 26 13.56 2.69 -1.71
N ASP A 27 13.57 1.61 -0.92
CA ASP A 27 12.51 0.60 -0.90
C ASP A 27 11.18 1.20 -0.42
N GLY A 28 11.24 2.14 0.54
CA GLY A 28 10.07 2.90 1.00
C GLY A 28 9.46 3.70 -0.14
N LEU A 29 10.28 4.46 -0.87
CA LEU A 29 9.82 5.24 -2.02
C LEU A 29 9.26 4.33 -3.13
N LEU A 30 9.98 3.26 -3.49
CA LEU A 30 9.56 2.33 -4.53
C LEU A 30 8.22 1.67 -4.18
N ALA A 31 8.07 1.17 -2.95
CA ALA A 31 6.82 0.58 -2.47
C ALA A 31 5.67 1.61 -2.52
N GLY A 32 5.92 2.85 -2.09
CA GLY A 32 4.94 3.94 -2.15
C GLY A 32 4.43 4.22 -3.56
N VAL A 33 5.34 4.32 -4.53
CA VAL A 33 4.99 4.56 -5.94
C VAL A 33 4.21 3.38 -6.53
N LEU A 34 4.58 2.14 -6.19
CA LEU A 34 3.83 0.96 -6.62
C LEU A 34 2.41 0.94 -6.06
N LEU A 35 2.23 1.33 -4.79
CA LEU A 35 0.92 1.46 -4.17
C LEU A 35 0.08 2.58 -4.79
N GLN A 36 0.68 3.72 -5.15
CA GLN A 36 -0.01 4.76 -5.91
C GLN A 36 -0.51 4.25 -7.26
N ARG A 37 0.33 3.50 -7.99
CA ARG A 37 -0.06 2.89 -9.27
C ARG A 37 -1.18 1.87 -9.10
N LEU A 38 -1.13 1.08 -8.04
CA LEU A 38 -2.19 0.13 -7.71
C LEU A 38 -3.50 0.86 -7.38
N ALA A 39 -3.45 1.95 -6.61
CA ALA A 39 -4.63 2.74 -6.29
C ALA A 39 -5.26 3.38 -7.53
N ARG A 40 -4.43 3.88 -8.47
CA ARG A 40 -4.90 4.35 -9.78
C ARG A 40 -5.58 3.22 -10.56
N HIS A 41 -5.01 2.02 -10.55
CA HIS A 41 -5.57 0.88 -11.27
C HIS A 41 -6.88 0.37 -10.67
N LEU A 42 -6.97 0.24 -9.34
CA LEU A 42 -8.13 -0.33 -8.65
C LEU A 42 -9.26 0.68 -8.42
N PHE A 43 -8.92 1.95 -8.21
CA PHE A 43 -9.87 2.97 -7.74
C PHE A 43 -9.91 4.24 -8.60
N ASN A 44 -9.12 4.33 -9.67
CA ASN A 44 -8.96 5.54 -10.48
C ASN A 44 -8.67 6.79 -9.63
N ALA A 45 -7.89 6.62 -8.55
CA ALA A 45 -7.59 7.65 -7.58
C ALA A 45 -6.09 7.96 -7.56
N ASP A 46 -5.74 9.24 -7.52
CA ASP A 46 -4.37 9.67 -7.25
C ASP A 46 -4.21 9.93 -5.76
N VAL A 47 -3.61 8.95 -5.07
CA VAL A 47 -3.50 8.94 -3.61
C VAL A 47 -2.18 9.56 -3.20
N ARG A 48 -2.23 10.48 -2.24
CA ARG A 48 -1.04 11.18 -1.75
C ARG A 48 -0.06 10.21 -1.08
N LEU A 49 1.21 10.35 -1.42
CA LEU A 49 2.32 9.62 -0.81
C LEU A 49 3.04 10.54 0.16
N GLU A 50 3.15 10.15 1.43
CA GLU A 50 3.87 10.89 2.46
C GLU A 50 4.96 10.02 3.08
N ALA A 51 6.16 10.59 3.19
CA ALA A 51 7.21 10.01 4.00
C ALA A 51 6.88 10.28 5.47
N TYR A 52 6.82 9.24 6.29
CA TYR A 52 6.49 9.35 7.71
C TYR A 52 7.73 9.10 8.58
N HIS A 53 8.00 10.05 9.48
CA HIS A 53 9.19 10.01 10.35
C HIS A 53 9.14 8.82 11.31
N TYR A 54 10.19 7.99 11.29
CA TYR A 54 10.32 6.84 12.21
C TYR A 54 10.16 7.26 13.67
N ASN A 55 10.64 8.46 14.00
CA ASN A 55 10.56 9.06 15.34
C ASN A 55 9.12 9.29 15.81
N PHE A 56 8.17 9.56 14.92
CA PHE A 56 6.74 9.69 15.26
C PHE A 56 6.04 8.33 15.37
N TRP A 57 6.51 7.32 14.64
CA TRP A 57 5.95 5.97 14.71
C TRP A 57 6.33 5.26 16.03
N LYS A 58 7.55 5.50 16.52
CA LYS A 58 8.06 4.91 17.78
C LYS A 58 7.41 5.47 19.05
N GLN A 59 6.73 6.62 18.96
CA GLN A 59 6.04 7.27 20.09
C GLN A 59 4.57 6.83 20.23
N ARG A 60 4.17 5.77 19.52
CA ARG A 60 2.79 5.25 19.53
C ARG A 60 2.56 4.13 20.57
N ASP A 61 3.60 3.77 21.33
CA ASP A 61 3.52 2.91 22.53
C ASP A 61 3.25 3.74 23.80
#